data_AF-A0A5C8BHP3-F1
#
_entry.id   AF-A0A5C8BHP3-F1
#
_cell.length_a   1.000
_cell.length_b   1.000
_cell.length_c   1.000
_cell.angle_alpha   90.00
_cell.angle_beta   90.00
_cell.angle_gamma   90.00
#
_symmetry.space_group_name_H-M   'P 1'
#
loop_
_entity.id
_entity.type
_entity.pdbx_description
1 polymer ?
#
loop_
_entity_poly.entity_id
_entity_poly.type
_entity_poly.pdbx_seq_one_letter_code
_entity_poly.pdbx_strand_id
1 'polypeptide(L)'
;MPAWFYNLHVVTALFLIYAVFGTIGFIAYKLNKKYFKLENHSPIITVAQQTSITFGTLFIAFWIALNWQTLDNLSLDSKSEAQAILDLYSSTHAINQEPQANNVRNAIENYLNSIVTEEYKSLEQGELNQHTGELFNQLKIAVYHLPAKTLEEKITYYHITTSLNTLVDFRFKRLDYVNGQMNGVLLIFFVVLLAIICFWSACINNHNRKLSVLVLCSQYLIILSSSWLILEIDRPFQGYFKVDNSAFVQIQQQVTQLNYTYNK
;
A
#
# COMPACT_ATOMS: atom_id res chain seq x y z
N MET A 1 7.00 8.20 9.13
CA MET A 1 7.74 9.45 8.80
C MET A 1 6.87 10.66 9.11
N PRO A 2 7.39 11.88 9.25
CA PRO A 2 6.53 13.04 9.41
C PRO A 2 5.68 13.25 8.14
N ALA A 3 4.41 13.65 8.29
CA ALA A 3 3.40 13.67 7.23
C ALA A 3 3.83 14.41 5.94
N TRP A 4 4.68 15.43 6.07
CA TRP A 4 5.24 16.18 4.94
C TRP A 4 6.17 15.37 4.02
N PHE A 5 6.71 14.23 4.50
CA PHE A 5 7.58 13.36 3.72
C PHE A 5 6.81 12.48 2.72
N TYR A 6 5.52 12.21 2.97
CA TYR A 6 4.67 11.46 2.04
C TYR A 6 4.23 12.32 0.85
N ASN A 7 4.07 13.63 1.07
CA ASN A 7 3.75 14.58 0.00
C ASN A 7 4.96 14.93 -0.88
N LEU A 8 6.17 14.54 -0.46
CA LEU A 8 7.37 14.73 -1.28
C LEU A 8 7.42 13.70 -2.40
N HIS A 9 7.69 14.20 -3.60
CA HIS A 9 7.90 13.39 -4.80
C HIS A 9 9.03 12.39 -4.51
N VAL A 10 8.87 11.12 -4.90
CA VAL A 10 9.78 10.04 -4.51
C VAL A 10 11.27 10.36 -4.80
N VAL A 11 11.54 11.07 -5.89
CA VAL A 11 12.89 11.54 -6.26
C VAL A 11 13.48 12.53 -5.23
N THR A 12 12.66 13.41 -4.66
CA THR A 12 13.09 14.37 -3.64
C THR A 12 13.35 13.69 -2.29
N ALA A 13 12.55 12.68 -1.94
CA ALA A 13 12.80 11.83 -0.77
C ALA A 13 14.13 11.07 -0.91
N LEU A 14 14.40 10.50 -2.10
CA LEU A 14 15.68 9.85 -2.39
C LEU A 14 16.87 10.81 -2.33
N PHE A 15 16.72 12.03 -2.84
CA PHE A 15 17.79 13.03 -2.77
C PHE A 15 18.09 13.45 -1.33
N LEU A 16 17.06 13.60 -0.49
CA LEU A 16 17.22 13.88 0.94
C LEU A 16 17.89 12.72 1.67
N ILE A 17 17.47 11.48 1.41
CA ILE A 17 18.11 10.27 1.93
C ILE A 17 19.59 10.25 1.51
N TYR A 18 19.88 10.48 0.23
CA TYR A 18 21.25 10.52 -0.28
C TYR A 18 22.09 11.63 0.38
N ALA A 19 21.52 12.83 0.56
CA ALA A 19 22.22 13.94 1.21
C ALA A 19 22.49 13.66 2.69
N VAL A 20 21.54 13.09 3.42
CA VAL A 20 21.70 12.75 4.85
C VAL A 20 22.68 11.60 5.03
N PHE A 21 22.55 10.49 4.30
CA PHE A 21 23.48 9.37 4.43
C PHE A 21 24.85 9.66 3.85
N GLY A 22 24.93 10.47 2.79
CA GLY A 22 26.18 10.96 2.23
C GLY A 22 26.93 11.89 3.19
N THR A 23 26.22 12.78 3.90
CA THR A 23 26.84 13.63 4.95
C THR A 23 27.27 12.82 6.16
N ILE A 24 26.50 11.80 6.59
CA ILE A 24 26.92 10.85 7.63
C ILE A 24 28.19 10.10 7.21
N GLY A 25 28.26 9.59 5.98
CA GLY A 25 29.46 8.93 5.44
C GLY A 25 30.67 9.87 5.39
N PHE A 26 30.47 11.13 5.01
CA PHE A 26 31.52 12.15 4.96
C PHE A 26 32.02 12.55 6.37
N ILE A 27 31.10 12.67 7.34
CA ILE A 27 31.42 12.91 8.76
C ILE A 27 32.19 11.72 9.32
N ALA A 28 31.75 10.49 9.05
CA ALA A 28 32.42 9.26 9.47
C ALA A 28 33.85 9.19 8.90
N TYR A 29 34.03 9.53 7.63
CA TYR A 29 35.36 9.63 7.00
C TYR A 29 36.26 10.66 7.69
N LYS A 30 35.73 11.86 7.99
CA LYS A 30 36.48 12.92 8.72
C LYS A 30 36.81 12.51 10.15
N LEU A 31 35.88 11.90 10.87
CA LEU A 31 36.07 11.40 12.24
C LEU A 31 37.09 10.28 12.27
N ASN A 32 37.03 9.35 11.30
CA ASN A 32 38.02 8.29 11.15
C ASN A 32 39.42 8.89 10.98
N LYS A 33 39.60 9.79 10.01
CA LYS A 33 40.88 10.47 9.75
C LYS A 33 41.42 11.26 10.96
N LYS A 34 40.54 11.77 11.84
CA LYS A 34 40.90 12.61 12.99
C LYS A 34 41.19 11.82 14.28
N TYR A 35 40.36 10.83 14.60
CA TYR A 35 40.41 10.09 15.88
C TYR A 35 41.02 8.69 15.74
N PHE A 36 40.76 8.06 14.60
CA PHE A 36 41.23 6.74 14.27
C PHE A 36 42.39 6.87 13.28
N LYS A 37 43.57 7.24 13.80
CA LYS A 37 44.84 7.04 13.07
C LYS A 37 45.10 5.54 12.93
N LEU A 38 44.23 4.81 12.21
CA LEU A 38 44.42 3.40 11.94
C LEU A 38 45.52 3.26 10.89
N GLU A 39 46.74 3.08 11.40
CA GLU A 39 47.68 2.23 10.70
C GLU A 39 47.04 0.85 10.53
N ASN A 40 46.88 0.46 9.27
CA ASN A 40 46.47 -0.86 8.78
C ASN A 40 45.00 -1.27 8.93
N HIS A 41 44.55 -2.02 7.91
CA HIS A 41 43.34 -2.83 7.89
C HIS A 41 43.18 -3.59 9.22
N SER A 42 42.36 -3.07 10.14
CA SER A 42 41.97 -3.88 11.29
C SER A 42 40.90 -4.88 10.84
N PRO A 43 41.10 -6.19 11.01
CA PRO A 43 40.12 -7.21 10.64
C PRO A 43 38.76 -6.97 11.34
N ILE A 44 38.76 -6.27 12.47
CA ILE A 44 37.56 -5.89 13.23
C ILE A 44 36.64 -4.99 12.39
N ILE A 45 37.19 -4.01 11.66
CA ILE A 45 36.40 -3.08 10.83
C ILE A 45 35.78 -3.84 9.65
N THR A 46 36.55 -4.72 9.01
CA THR A 46 36.06 -5.55 7.91
C THR A 46 34.93 -6.48 8.36
N VAL A 47 35.08 -7.12 9.53
CA VAL A 47 34.03 -7.97 10.11
C VAL A 47 32.78 -7.15 10.46
N ALA A 48 32.94 -5.97 11.06
CA ALA A 48 31.82 -5.09 11.39
C ALA A 48 31.07 -4.61 10.14
N GLN A 49 31.79 -4.27 9.06
CA GLN A 49 31.19 -3.89 7.78
C GLN A 49 30.43 -5.07 7.16
N GLN A 50 31.06 -6.25 7.04
CA GLN A 50 30.44 -7.42 6.44
C GLN A 50 29.18 -7.84 7.20
N THR A 51 29.23 -7.81 8.53
CA THR A 51 28.09 -8.10 9.40
C THR A 51 26.96 -7.11 9.16
N SER A 52 27.27 -5.81 9.16
CA SER A 52 26.27 -4.75 8.92
C SER A 52 25.61 -4.87 7.54
N ILE A 53 26.39 -5.15 6.49
CA ILE A 53 25.87 -5.34 5.12
C ILE A 53 24.98 -6.57 5.04
N THR A 54 25.40 -7.68 5.66
CA THR A 54 24.64 -8.94 5.62
C THR A 54 23.28 -8.78 6.29
N PHE A 55 23.25 -8.25 7.51
CA PHE A 55 21.99 -7.95 8.20
C PHE A 55 21.17 -6.87 7.48
N GLY A 56 21.83 -5.85 6.94
CA GLY A 56 21.22 -4.81 6.10
C GLY A 56 20.44 -5.37 4.92
N THR A 57 21.11 -6.21 4.13
CA THR A 57 20.56 -6.80 2.92
C THR A 57 19.43 -7.77 3.25
N LEU A 58 19.60 -8.60 4.29
CA LEU A 58 18.57 -9.51 4.76
C LEU A 58 17.30 -8.74 5.17
N PHE A 59 17.46 -7.68 5.97
CA PHE A 59 16.36 -6.85 6.43
C PHE A 59 15.63 -6.16 5.28
N ILE A 60 16.38 -5.57 4.34
CA ILE A 60 15.84 -4.97 3.12
C ILE A 60 15.03 -5.99 2.32
N ALA A 61 15.58 -7.19 2.10
CA ALA A 61 14.92 -8.23 1.33
C ALA A 61 13.59 -8.65 1.98
N PHE A 62 13.58 -8.86 3.31
CA PHE A 62 12.35 -9.18 4.04
C PHE A 62 11.34 -8.05 4.01
N TRP A 63 11.79 -6.79 4.16
CA TRP A 63 10.89 -5.65 4.10
C TRP A 63 10.19 -5.56 2.74
N ILE A 64 10.94 -5.69 1.65
CA ILE A 64 10.40 -5.70 0.28
C ILE A 64 9.39 -6.84 0.13
N ALA A 65 9.74 -8.05 0.55
CA ALA A 65 8.84 -9.21 0.45
C ALA A 65 7.53 -9.02 1.23
N LEU A 66 7.61 -8.50 2.46
CA LEU A 66 6.43 -8.20 3.27
C LEU A 66 5.54 -7.13 2.63
N ASN A 67 6.13 -6.07 2.07
CA ASN A 67 5.36 -5.01 1.43
C ASN A 67 4.72 -5.48 0.12
N TRP A 68 5.41 -6.35 -0.63
CA TRP A 68 4.83 -6.99 -1.81
C TRP A 68 3.61 -7.84 -1.44
N GLN A 69 3.72 -8.64 -0.37
CA GLN A 69 2.59 -9.43 0.13
C GLN A 69 1.42 -8.54 0.56
N THR A 70 1.69 -7.39 1.18
CA THR A 70 0.66 -6.38 1.51
C THR A 70 -0.05 -5.86 0.26
N LEU A 71 0.68 -5.54 -0.83
CA LEU A 71 0.06 -5.14 -2.10
C LEU A 71 -0.82 -6.23 -2.69
N ASP A 72 -0.34 -7.48 -2.69
CA ASP A 72 -1.09 -8.62 -3.19
C ASP A 72 -2.39 -8.83 -2.39
N ASN A 73 -2.32 -8.73 -1.06
CA ASN A 73 -3.49 -8.81 -0.19
C ASN A 73 -4.48 -7.69 -0.47
N LEU A 74 -4.03 -6.44 -0.62
CA LEU A 74 -4.90 -5.32 -0.97
C LEU A 74 -5.58 -5.53 -2.33
N SER A 75 -4.86 -6.06 -3.32
CA SER A 75 -5.40 -6.40 -4.64
C SER A 75 -6.49 -7.49 -4.53
N LEU A 76 -6.26 -8.51 -3.70
CA LEU A 76 -7.23 -9.56 -3.41
C LEU A 76 -8.46 -9.04 -2.65
N ASP A 77 -8.27 -8.20 -1.64
CA ASP A 77 -9.36 -7.59 -0.87
C ASP A 77 -10.21 -6.68 -1.78
N SER A 78 -9.58 -5.89 -2.66
CA SER A 78 -10.28 -5.04 -3.64
C SER A 78 -11.09 -5.86 -4.65
N LYS A 79 -10.54 -6.97 -5.15
CA LYS A 79 -11.26 -7.91 -6.02
C LYS A 79 -12.43 -8.58 -5.30
N SER A 80 -12.23 -8.94 -4.03
CA SER A 80 -13.26 -9.58 -3.21
C SER A 80 -14.40 -8.62 -2.88
N GLU A 81 -14.08 -7.33 -2.64
CA GLU A 81 -15.10 -6.27 -2.53
C GLU A 81 -15.90 -6.14 -3.83
N ALA A 82 -15.22 -6.05 -4.98
CA ALA A 82 -15.87 -5.95 -6.28
C ALA A 82 -16.79 -7.17 -6.55
N GLN A 83 -16.33 -8.38 -6.22
CA GLN A 83 -17.16 -9.59 -6.33
C GLN A 83 -18.38 -9.54 -5.39
N ALA A 84 -18.20 -9.09 -4.14
CA ALA A 84 -19.30 -8.94 -3.19
C ALA A 84 -20.36 -7.93 -3.69
N ILE A 85 -19.95 -6.88 -4.41
CA ILE A 85 -20.88 -5.96 -5.10
C ILE A 85 -21.69 -6.70 -6.16
N LEU A 86 -21.04 -7.52 -7.00
CA LEU A 86 -21.73 -8.29 -8.03
C LEU A 86 -22.70 -9.31 -7.44
N ASP A 87 -22.31 -9.98 -6.36
CA ASP A 87 -23.16 -10.96 -5.66
C ASP A 87 -24.37 -10.28 -5.03
N LEU A 88 -24.18 -9.10 -4.41
CA LEU A 88 -25.25 -8.28 -3.86
C LEU A 88 -26.20 -7.80 -4.98
N TYR A 89 -25.66 -7.33 -6.10
CA TYR A 89 -26.44 -6.90 -7.25
C TYR A 89 -27.26 -8.05 -7.83
N SER A 90 -26.66 -9.22 -8.02
CA SER A 90 -27.35 -10.42 -8.51
C SER A 90 -28.45 -10.87 -7.55
N SER A 91 -28.22 -10.75 -6.23
CA SER A 91 -29.21 -11.06 -5.21
C SER A 91 -30.44 -10.14 -5.25
N THR A 92 -30.33 -8.95 -5.86
CA THR A 92 -31.49 -8.06 -6.01
C THR A 92 -32.57 -8.64 -6.94
N HIS A 93 -32.24 -9.60 -7.80
CA HIS A 93 -33.23 -10.27 -8.65
C HIS A 93 -34.14 -11.23 -7.86
N ALA A 94 -33.75 -11.63 -6.65
CA ALA A 94 -34.61 -12.41 -5.76
C ALA A 94 -35.62 -11.55 -4.98
N ILE A 95 -35.59 -10.22 -5.14
CA ILE A 95 -36.52 -9.29 -4.49
C ILE A 95 -37.80 -9.22 -5.33
N ASN A 96 -38.91 -9.71 -4.77
CA ASN A 96 -40.21 -9.74 -5.45
C ASN A 96 -40.81 -8.35 -5.72
N GLN A 97 -40.40 -7.33 -4.96
CA GLN A 97 -40.95 -5.98 -5.04
C GLN A 97 -40.04 -5.08 -5.88
N GLU A 98 -40.40 -4.87 -7.14
CA GLU A 98 -39.60 -4.12 -8.13
C GLU A 98 -39.19 -2.70 -7.69
N PRO A 99 -40.05 -1.87 -7.03
CA PRO A 99 -39.63 -0.55 -6.59
C PRO A 99 -38.45 -0.59 -5.60
N GLN A 100 -38.48 -1.53 -4.65
CA GLN A 100 -37.40 -1.71 -3.69
C GLN A 100 -36.18 -2.36 -4.33
N ALA A 101 -36.38 -3.33 -5.21
CA ALA A 101 -35.28 -3.95 -5.97
C ALA A 101 -34.51 -2.89 -6.77
N ASN A 102 -35.22 -2.01 -7.48
CA ASN A 102 -34.62 -0.93 -8.25
C ASN A 102 -33.94 0.12 -7.36
N ASN A 103 -34.49 0.42 -6.18
CA ASN A 103 -33.82 1.32 -5.22
C ASN A 103 -32.45 0.75 -4.79
N VAL A 104 -32.39 -0.55 -4.46
CA VAL A 104 -31.13 -1.20 -4.10
C VAL A 104 -30.17 -1.25 -5.30
N ARG A 105 -30.63 -1.62 -6.51
CA ARG A 105 -29.80 -1.62 -7.73
C ARG A 105 -29.20 -0.24 -8.01
N ASN A 106 -30.01 0.82 -7.97
CA ASN A 106 -29.55 2.19 -8.17
C ASN A 106 -28.53 2.60 -7.10
N ALA A 107 -28.74 2.23 -5.84
CA ALA A 107 -27.79 2.52 -4.77
C ALA A 107 -26.44 1.79 -4.98
N ILE A 108 -26.48 0.54 -5.46
CA ILE A 108 -25.28 -0.23 -5.83
C ILE A 108 -24.54 0.45 -6.99
N GLU A 109 -25.26 0.84 -8.05
CA GLU A 109 -24.66 1.49 -9.23
C GLU A 109 -24.03 2.83 -8.89
N ASN A 110 -24.71 3.65 -8.09
CA ASN A 110 -24.18 4.94 -7.62
C ASN A 110 -22.91 4.75 -6.78
N TYR A 111 -22.93 3.80 -5.85
CA TYR A 111 -21.77 3.45 -5.04
C TYR A 111 -20.60 2.97 -5.91
N LEU A 112 -20.84 2.02 -6.83
CA LEU A 112 -19.83 1.48 -7.73
C LEU A 112 -19.23 2.55 -8.64
N ASN A 113 -20.06 3.45 -9.18
CA ASN A 113 -19.60 4.56 -9.99
C ASN A 113 -18.70 5.50 -9.18
N SER A 114 -19.11 5.87 -7.96
CA SER A 114 -18.33 6.72 -7.07
C SER A 114 -16.97 6.12 -6.71
N ILE A 115 -16.88 4.79 -6.51
CA ILE A 115 -15.60 4.11 -6.29
C ILE A 115 -14.65 4.37 -7.47
N VAL A 116 -15.14 4.14 -8.69
CA VAL A 116 -14.35 4.25 -9.91
C VAL A 116 -13.95 5.70 -10.22
N THR A 117 -14.87 6.65 -10.05
CA THR A 117 -14.68 8.04 -10.51
C THR A 117 -14.04 8.95 -9.47
N GLU A 118 -14.26 8.69 -8.18
CA GLU A 118 -13.93 9.61 -7.09
C GLU A 118 -13.07 8.97 -6.00
N GLU A 119 -13.48 7.80 -5.48
CA GLU A 119 -12.80 7.20 -4.31
C GLU A 119 -11.34 6.92 -4.60
N TYR A 120 -11.02 6.21 -5.69
CA TYR A 120 -9.63 5.91 -6.04
C TYR A 120 -8.78 7.16 -6.27
N LYS A 121 -9.36 8.27 -6.76
CA LYS A 121 -8.64 9.55 -6.88
C LYS A 121 -8.32 10.17 -5.52
N SER A 122 -9.23 10.05 -4.55
CA SER A 122 -8.96 10.48 -3.18
C SER A 122 -7.96 9.55 -2.49
N LEU A 123 -8.04 8.24 -2.73
CA LEU A 123 -7.09 7.26 -2.21
C LEU A 123 -5.66 7.48 -2.74
N GLU A 124 -5.53 7.90 -4.00
CA GLU A 124 -4.26 8.35 -4.58
C GLU A 124 -3.68 9.58 -3.84
N GLN A 125 -4.50 10.36 -3.15
CA GLN A 125 -4.07 11.49 -2.31
C GLN A 125 -3.86 11.08 -0.85
N GLY A 126 -4.12 9.82 -0.49
CA GLY A 126 -4.07 9.33 0.89
C GLY A 126 -5.27 9.74 1.73
N GLU A 127 -6.37 10.16 1.10
CA GLU A 127 -7.57 10.65 1.78
C GLU A 127 -8.77 9.73 1.51
N LEU A 128 -9.64 9.60 2.51
CA LEU A 128 -10.92 8.90 2.34
C LEU A 128 -11.95 9.82 1.69
N ASN A 129 -12.62 9.32 0.67
CA ASN A 129 -13.69 10.06 0.01
C ASN A 129 -14.99 10.01 0.82
N GLN A 130 -15.42 11.16 1.35
CA GLN A 130 -16.64 11.27 2.15
C GLN A 130 -17.91 10.96 1.33
N HIS A 131 -17.97 11.42 0.09
CA HIS A 131 -19.14 11.21 -0.79
C HIS A 131 -19.38 9.72 -1.07
N THR A 132 -18.31 8.96 -1.33
CA THR A 132 -18.42 7.51 -1.52
C THR A 132 -18.88 6.80 -0.24
N GLY A 133 -18.44 7.29 0.93
CA GLY A 133 -18.92 6.83 2.23
C GLY A 133 -20.42 7.10 2.46
N GLU A 134 -20.92 8.25 2.02
CA GLU A 134 -22.35 8.58 2.07
C GLU A 134 -23.18 7.67 1.16
N LEU A 135 -22.74 7.45 -0.08
CA LEU A 135 -23.40 6.53 -1.01
C LEU A 135 -23.41 5.09 -0.48
N PHE A 136 -22.32 4.66 0.17
CA PHE A 136 -22.28 3.37 0.85
C PHE A 136 -23.28 3.28 2.01
N ASN A 137 -23.46 4.37 2.76
CA ASN A 137 -24.49 4.43 3.81
C ASN A 137 -25.90 4.39 3.22
N GLN A 138 -26.15 5.06 2.09
CA GLN A 138 -27.43 5.00 1.38
C GLN A 138 -27.73 3.58 0.89
N LEU A 139 -26.73 2.84 0.39
CA LEU A 139 -26.86 1.42 0.04
C LEU A 139 -27.29 0.57 1.24
N LYS A 140 -26.60 0.71 2.39
CA LYS A 140 -26.99 -0.01 3.62
C LYS A 140 -28.43 0.31 4.03
N ILE A 141 -28.81 1.59 3.99
CA ILE A 141 -30.17 2.03 4.31
C ILE A 141 -31.18 1.39 3.35
N ALA A 142 -30.91 1.37 2.04
CA ALA A 142 -31.79 0.76 1.05
C ALA A 142 -32.03 -0.74 1.32
N VAL A 143 -30.98 -1.48 1.69
CA VAL A 143 -31.09 -2.90 2.08
C VAL A 143 -31.89 -3.08 3.37
N TYR A 144 -31.62 -2.27 4.40
CA TYR A 144 -32.34 -2.40 5.68
C TYR A 144 -33.82 -1.98 5.61
N HIS A 145 -34.22 -1.24 4.57
CA HIS A 145 -35.63 -0.90 4.32
C HIS A 145 -36.37 -1.97 3.50
N LEU A 146 -35.72 -3.08 3.15
CA LEU A 146 -36.40 -4.19 2.47
C LEU A 146 -37.47 -4.82 3.39
N PRO A 147 -38.64 -5.17 2.82
CA PRO A 147 -39.70 -5.82 3.59
C PRO A 147 -39.33 -7.25 3.94
N ALA A 148 -39.71 -7.68 5.15
CA ALA A 148 -39.47 -9.03 5.67
C ALA A 148 -40.73 -9.61 6.35
N LYS A 149 -41.88 -9.56 5.65
CA LYS A 149 -43.18 -9.98 6.21
C LYS A 149 -43.44 -11.46 5.98
N THR A 150 -43.21 -11.95 4.77
CA THR A 150 -43.40 -13.38 4.42
C THR A 150 -42.15 -14.21 4.74
N LEU A 151 -42.27 -15.54 4.76
CA LEU A 151 -41.12 -16.43 4.96
C LEU A 151 -40.10 -16.29 3.83
N GLU A 152 -40.57 -16.20 2.59
CA GLU A 152 -39.73 -15.97 1.41
C GLU A 152 -38.99 -14.63 1.51
N GLU A 153 -39.69 -13.55 1.86
CA GLU A 153 -39.08 -12.23 2.07
C GLU A 153 -38.01 -12.24 3.17
N LYS A 154 -38.22 -12.99 4.26
CA LYS A 154 -37.24 -13.15 5.33
C LYS A 154 -35.97 -13.89 4.86
N ILE A 155 -36.13 -14.92 4.04
CA ILE A 155 -34.99 -15.67 3.48
C ILE A 155 -34.20 -14.78 2.53
N THR A 156 -34.87 -14.07 1.62
CA THR A 156 -34.23 -13.10 0.71
C THR A 156 -33.54 -11.98 1.49
N TYR A 157 -34.19 -11.41 2.50
CA TYR A 157 -33.61 -10.37 3.36
C TYR A 157 -32.34 -10.86 4.06
N TYR A 158 -32.36 -12.09 4.61
CA TYR A 158 -31.19 -12.69 5.25
C TYR A 158 -30.04 -12.87 4.27
N HIS A 159 -30.31 -13.36 3.05
CA HIS A 159 -29.30 -13.52 2.00
C HIS A 159 -28.66 -12.19 1.63
N ILE A 160 -29.48 -11.17 1.32
CA ILE A 160 -29.00 -9.83 0.93
C ILE A 160 -28.22 -9.17 2.07
N THR A 161 -28.69 -9.27 3.31
CA THR A 161 -27.99 -8.70 4.46
C THR A 161 -26.64 -9.40 4.69
N THR A 162 -26.56 -10.71 4.46
CA THR A 162 -25.32 -11.46 4.55
C THR A 162 -24.32 -11.00 3.48
N SER A 163 -24.75 -10.87 2.22
CA SER A 163 -23.93 -10.31 1.14
C SER A 163 -23.48 -8.88 1.43
N LEU A 164 -24.37 -8.05 2.01
CA LEU A 164 -24.03 -6.69 2.43
C LEU A 164 -22.96 -6.69 3.53
N ASN A 165 -23.05 -7.58 4.53
CA ASN A 165 -22.04 -7.68 5.58
C ASN A 165 -20.69 -8.09 5.00
N THR A 166 -20.66 -9.05 4.06
CA THR A 166 -19.44 -9.43 3.34
C THR A 166 -18.84 -8.25 2.58
N LEU A 167 -19.67 -7.42 1.93
CA LEU A 167 -19.23 -6.19 1.28
C LEU A 167 -18.63 -5.18 2.28
N VAL A 168 -19.27 -5.00 3.44
CA VAL A 168 -18.76 -4.13 4.52
C VAL A 168 -17.39 -4.60 4.99
N ASP A 169 -17.20 -5.90 5.19
CA ASP A 169 -15.94 -6.48 5.66
C ASP A 169 -14.79 -6.22 4.67
N PHE A 170 -15.02 -6.45 3.37
CA PHE A 170 -13.97 -6.21 2.36
C PHE A 170 -13.69 -4.72 2.15
N ARG A 171 -14.71 -3.85 2.18
CA ARG A 171 -14.51 -2.40 2.16
C ARG A 171 -13.65 -1.94 3.34
N PHE A 172 -13.95 -2.42 4.55
CA PHE A 172 -13.17 -2.07 5.73
C PHE A 172 -11.71 -2.52 5.58
N LYS A 173 -11.46 -3.76 5.13
CA LYS A 173 -10.11 -4.25 4.87
C LYS A 173 -9.38 -3.40 3.84
N ARG A 174 -10.00 -3.06 2.70
CA ARG A 174 -9.39 -2.20 1.67
C ARG A 174 -9.04 -0.81 2.23
N LEU A 175 -9.94 -0.21 3.00
CA LEU A 175 -9.73 1.13 3.56
C LEU A 175 -8.74 1.16 4.73
N ASP A 176 -8.50 0.04 5.40
CA ASP A 176 -7.48 -0.07 6.46
C ASP A 176 -6.06 0.20 5.93
N TYR A 177 -5.80 -0.16 4.66
CA TYR A 177 -4.51 0.10 4.01
C TYR A 177 -4.27 1.59 3.68
N VAL A 178 -5.28 2.47 3.75
CA VAL A 178 -5.16 3.89 3.38
C VAL A 178 -4.30 4.67 4.36
N ASN A 179 -4.43 4.36 5.66
CA ASN A 179 -3.61 5.01 6.69
C ASN A 179 -2.17 4.45 6.73
N GLY A 180 -1.87 3.44 5.91
CA GLY A 180 -0.60 2.74 5.88
C GLY A 180 -0.35 1.95 7.17
N GLN A 181 0.17 0.72 7.04
CA GLN A 181 0.68 -0.02 8.19
C GLN A 181 2.10 0.43 8.56
N MET A 182 2.47 1.69 8.29
CA MET A 182 3.85 2.11 8.40
C MET A 182 4.22 2.29 9.87
N ASN A 183 4.61 1.18 10.50
CA ASN A 183 5.08 1.14 11.86
C ASN A 183 6.33 2.02 11.95
N GLY A 184 6.18 3.22 12.53
CA GLY A 184 7.26 4.19 12.65
C GLY A 184 8.53 3.61 13.29
N VAL A 185 8.38 2.56 14.11
CA VAL A 185 9.50 1.81 14.71
C VAL A 185 10.33 1.09 13.66
N LEU A 186 9.70 0.40 12.70
CA LEU A 186 10.40 -0.27 11.62
C LEU A 186 11.21 0.73 10.80
N LEU A 187 10.64 1.91 10.53
CA LEU A 187 11.34 2.94 9.76
C LEU A 187 12.54 3.51 10.49
N ILE A 188 12.41 3.78 11.80
CA ILE A 188 13.54 4.23 12.62
C ILE A 188 14.63 3.17 12.60
N PHE A 189 14.27 1.89 12.75
CA PHE A 189 15.21 0.78 12.67
C PHE A 189 15.92 0.74 11.30
N PHE A 190 15.18 0.92 10.19
CA PHE A 190 15.76 0.98 8.85
C PHE A 190 16.78 2.11 8.71
N VAL A 191 16.43 3.32 9.16
CA VAL A 191 17.33 4.50 9.10
C VAL A 191 18.60 4.26 9.93
N VAL A 192 18.48 3.69 11.14
CA VAL A 192 19.61 3.36 11.99
C VAL A 192 20.51 2.30 11.34
N LEU A 193 19.91 1.26 10.75
CA LEU A 193 20.64 0.20 10.06
C LEU A 193 21.44 0.76 8.87
N LEU A 194 20.82 1.62 8.06
CA LEU A 194 21.50 2.31 6.97
C LEU A 194 22.65 3.18 7.47
N ALA A 195 22.46 3.93 8.57
CA ALA A 195 23.51 4.76 9.15
C ALA A 195 24.72 3.93 9.60
N ILE A 196 24.49 2.77 10.22
CA ILE A 196 25.54 1.85 10.66
C ILE A 196 26.31 1.27 9.45
N ILE A 197 25.60 0.86 8.40
CA ILE A 197 26.21 0.36 7.16
C ILE A 197 27.10 1.43 6.53
N CYS A 198 26.61 2.66 6.42
CA CYS A 198 27.35 3.79 5.87
C CYS A 198 28.59 4.10 6.71
N PHE A 199 28.45 4.10 8.03
CA PHE A 199 29.53 4.38 8.98
C PHE A 199 30.68 3.38 8.84
N TRP A 200 30.39 2.07 8.92
CA TRP A 200 31.43 1.04 8.82
C TRP A 200 32.07 0.96 7.43
N SER A 201 31.29 1.22 6.37
CA SER A 201 31.82 1.23 5.00
C SER A 201 32.79 2.38 4.78
N ALA A 202 32.54 3.57 5.35
CA ALA A 202 33.46 4.70 5.30
C ALA A 202 34.73 4.51 6.15
N CYS A 203 34.70 3.59 7.11
CA CYS A 203 35.84 3.31 7.99
C CYS A 203 36.93 2.44 7.34
N ILE A 204 36.65 1.83 6.18
CA ILE A 204 37.60 0.96 5.49
C ILE A 204 38.59 1.78 4.69
N ASN A 205 39.88 1.58 5.00
CA ASN A 205 40.98 2.24 4.34
C ASN A 205 41.74 1.22 3.47
N ASN A 206 41.52 1.22 2.16
CA ASN A 206 42.37 0.45 1.23
C ASN A 206 43.46 1.32 0.61
N HIS A 207 44.53 0.67 0.19
CA HIS A 207 45.62 1.27 -0.58
C HIS A 207 45.15 1.87 -1.92
N ASN A 208 44.24 1.18 -2.62
CA ASN A 208 43.71 1.61 -3.92
C ASN A 208 42.44 2.48 -3.77
N ARG A 209 42.63 3.79 -3.58
CA ARG A 209 41.52 4.75 -3.40
C ARG A 209 40.46 4.72 -4.52
N LYS A 210 40.87 4.55 -5.78
CA LYS A 210 39.93 4.48 -6.92
C LYS A 210 38.98 3.28 -6.82
N LEU A 211 39.50 2.12 -6.43
CA LEU A 211 38.71 0.89 -6.30
C LEU A 211 37.79 0.95 -5.07
N SER A 212 38.26 1.52 -3.96
CA SER A 212 37.40 1.77 -2.79
C SER A 212 36.23 2.69 -3.10
N VAL A 213 36.46 3.77 -3.85
CA VAL A 213 35.38 4.68 -4.28
C VAL A 213 34.37 3.94 -5.14
N LEU A 214 34.82 3.12 -6.09
CA LEU A 214 33.92 2.33 -6.94
C LEU A 214 33.06 1.36 -6.13
N VAL A 215 33.65 0.62 -5.19
CA VAL A 215 32.92 -0.32 -4.31
C VAL A 215 31.90 0.43 -3.46
N LEU A 216 32.29 1.53 -2.82
CA LEU A 216 31.37 2.34 -2.02
C LEU A 216 30.22 2.89 -2.86
N CYS A 217 30.50 3.46 -4.03
CA CYS A 217 29.48 3.93 -4.97
C CYS A 217 28.50 2.83 -5.35
N SER A 218 28.99 1.63 -5.67
CA SER A 218 28.14 0.48 -6.03
C SER A 218 27.23 0.07 -4.87
N GLN A 219 27.74 0.08 -3.63
CA GLN A 219 26.99 -0.26 -2.44
C GLN A 219 25.92 0.78 -2.12
N TYR A 220 26.25 2.07 -2.22
CA TYR A 220 25.28 3.16 -2.04
C TYR A 220 24.17 3.09 -3.09
N LEU A 221 24.50 2.74 -4.34
CA LEU A 221 23.51 2.59 -5.40
C LEU A 221 22.51 1.46 -5.09
N ILE A 222 23.00 0.31 -4.60
CA ILE A 222 22.13 -0.79 -4.17
C ILE A 222 21.19 -0.32 -3.07
N ILE A 223 21.73 0.28 -2.00
CA ILE A 223 20.94 0.80 -0.87
C ILE A 223 19.89 1.81 -1.34
N LEU A 224 20.28 2.73 -2.22
CA LEU A 224 19.38 3.76 -2.75
C LEU A 224 18.26 3.12 -3.57
N SER A 225 18.59 2.17 -4.45
CA SER A 225 17.61 1.46 -5.28
C SER A 225 16.63 0.63 -4.44
N SER A 226 17.12 -0.02 -3.38
CA SER A 226 16.26 -0.77 -2.46
C SER A 226 15.38 0.14 -1.61
N SER A 227 15.93 1.27 -1.13
CA SER A 227 15.15 2.26 -0.38
C SER A 227 14.05 2.87 -1.24
N TRP A 228 14.35 3.15 -2.51
CA TRP A 228 13.37 3.60 -3.49
C TRP A 228 12.22 2.60 -3.63
N LEU A 229 12.58 1.33 -3.86
CA LEU A 229 11.60 0.27 -4.08
C LEU A 229 10.72 0.07 -2.84
N ILE A 230 11.29 0.11 -1.63
CA ILE A 230 10.51 0.06 -0.38
C ILE A 230 9.51 1.21 -0.30
N LEU A 231 9.95 2.45 -0.56
CA LEU A 231 9.08 3.63 -0.49
C LEU A 231 7.99 3.63 -1.57
N GLU A 232 8.26 3.04 -2.73
CA GLU A 232 7.28 2.92 -3.81
C GLU A 232 6.19 1.91 -3.44
N ILE A 233 6.56 0.75 -2.88
CA ILE A 233 5.61 -0.31 -2.50
C ILE A 233 4.82 0.06 -1.23
N ASP A 234 5.42 0.80 -0.30
CA ASP A 234 4.74 1.27 0.93
C ASP A 234 3.58 2.24 0.65
N ARG A 235 3.41 2.70 -0.60
CA ARG A 235 2.28 3.52 -1.05
C ARG A 235 1.30 2.69 -1.90
N PRO A 236 0.44 1.85 -1.31
CA PRO A 236 -0.40 0.90 -2.05
C PRO A 236 -1.30 1.49 -3.13
N PHE A 237 -1.77 2.73 -2.93
CA PHE A 237 -2.65 3.44 -3.85
C PHE A 237 -1.92 4.49 -4.70
N GLN A 238 -0.62 4.69 -4.52
CA GLN A 238 0.16 5.70 -5.24
C GLN A 238 1.35 5.07 -5.96
N GLY A 239 1.89 5.75 -6.97
CA GLY A 239 3.11 5.29 -7.65
C GLY A 239 2.88 4.21 -8.71
N TYR A 240 3.97 3.56 -9.09
CA TYR A 240 4.02 2.64 -10.24
C TYR A 240 3.38 1.28 -9.97
N PHE A 241 3.47 0.78 -8.73
CA PHE A 241 2.91 -0.51 -8.32
C PHE A 241 1.52 -0.37 -7.68
N LYS A 242 0.81 0.74 -7.97
CA LYS A 242 -0.50 1.01 -7.36
C LYS A 242 -1.52 -0.07 -7.70
N VAL A 243 -2.37 -0.40 -6.73
CA VAL A 243 -3.56 -1.22 -6.97
C VAL A 243 -4.61 -0.33 -7.63
N ASP A 244 -4.96 -0.62 -8.87
CA ASP A 244 -5.91 0.17 -9.67
C ASP A 244 -7.38 -0.28 -9.47
N ASN A 245 -8.32 0.56 -9.88
CA ASN A 245 -9.76 0.30 -9.80
C ASN A 245 -10.29 -0.69 -10.86
N SER A 246 -9.40 -1.35 -11.61
CA SER A 246 -9.72 -2.26 -12.71
C SER A 246 -10.75 -3.35 -12.36
N ALA A 247 -10.71 -3.90 -11.15
CA ALA A 247 -11.68 -4.88 -10.69
C ALA A 247 -13.11 -4.30 -10.63
N PHE A 248 -13.26 -3.06 -10.13
CA PHE A 248 -14.55 -2.38 -10.06
C PHE A 248 -15.05 -1.99 -11.46
N VAL A 249 -14.17 -1.57 -12.37
CA VAL A 249 -14.52 -1.29 -13.77
C VAL A 249 -15.05 -2.55 -14.48
N GLN A 250 -14.42 -3.70 -14.26
CA GLN A 250 -14.88 -4.98 -14.82
C GLN A 250 -16.28 -5.35 -14.31
N ILE A 251 -16.52 -5.21 -13.01
CA ILE A 251 -17.84 -5.48 -12.42
C ILE A 251 -18.89 -4.46 -12.89
N GLN A 252 -18.53 -3.19 -13.07
CA GLN A 252 -19.44 -2.17 -13.62
C GLN A 252 -19.94 -2.55 -15.02
N GLN A 253 -19.06 -3.09 -15.87
CA GLN A 253 -19.43 -3.60 -17.19
C GLN A 253 -20.35 -4.82 -17.08
N GLN A 254 -20.08 -5.74 -16.16
CA GLN A 254 -20.93 -6.92 -15.94
C GLN A 254 -22.32 -6.57 -15.41
N VAL A 255 -22.41 -5.66 -14.44
CA VAL A 255 -23.68 -5.13 -13.90
C VAL A 255 -24.50 -4.50 -15.02
N THR A 256 -23.85 -3.70 -15.88
CA THR A 256 -24.50 -3.10 -17.05
C THR A 256 -25.06 -4.17 -18.00
N GLN A 257 -24.32 -5.26 -18.26
CA GLN A 257 -24.78 -6.37 -19.10
C GLN A 257 -25.95 -7.15 -18.49
N LEU A 258 -25.93 -7.38 -17.17
CA LEU A 258 -27.03 -8.03 -16.46
C LEU A 258 -28.31 -7.20 -16.58
N ASN A 259 -28.24 -5.89 -16.33
CA ASN A 259 -29.36 -4.96 -16.54
C ASN A 259 -29.99 -5.09 -17.93
N TYR A 260 -29.18 -5.20 -18.99
CA TYR A 260 -29.70 -5.40 -20.35
C TYR A 260 -30.37 -6.76 -20.58
N THR A 261 -29.93 -7.79 -19.87
CA THR A 261 -30.45 -9.16 -20.01
C THR A 261 -31.80 -9.32 -19.34
N TYR A 262 -32.00 -8.70 -18.17
CA TYR A 262 -33.25 -8.78 -17.42
C TYR A 262 -34.33 -7.79 -17.88
N ASN A 263 -33.97 -6.74 -18.61
CA ASN A 263 -34.92 -5.79 -19.21
C ASN A 263 -35.42 -6.18 -20.61
N LYS A 264 -35.05 -7.38 -21.10
CA LYS A 264 -35.59 -7.98 -22.34
C LYS A 264 -36.67 -9.00 -21.99
#